data_AF-A0A4S9XWX7-F1
#
_entry.id   AF-A0A4S9XWX7-F1
#
_cell.length_a   1.000
_cell.length_b   1.000
_cell.length_c   1.000
_cell.angle_alpha   90.00
_cell.angle_beta   90.00
_cell.angle_gamma   90.00
#
_symmetry.space_group_name_H-M   'P 1'
#
loop_
_entity.id
_entity.type
_entity.pdbx_description
1 polymer ?
#
loop_
_entity_poly.entity_id
_entity_poly.type
_entity_poly.pdbx_seq_one_letter_code
_entity_poly.pdbx_strand_id
1 'polypeptide(L)'
;MPTTTSLPDGSPQTKSRKLPPHRKYAKKFLTLPNEILLTISNAVDPEDLPNFRLTCKTLNDVSGISFGEKRLAHRRFMFTEYSMNGLVELTAHPVFGPCVKSIMFSTHHLSNSMRTLLNTVRSKNLSDDEAMRMLRLIVGRYNQHRIFAHSTVLSSMLQAAFVSLATWGTSVSLGFFDDVQPTYRGSTMLHGFGFTDAYQGLPFLNLTPSYQSARQFIESACRATNFRVASLMVDLHGQEDHNGMRESLSSLLLSDGRLQNIDYWIKMGSVDIGILSSHNRLEFKQITELDGWLGVAENCRFELISLGKPMRVALFSWPFAVLHMESCSTYVDALLYILQSLADNLRVVELIEVAVWGEQNPGDGIDSLLSCLRDDMQLQTLVLDEFRAMNKDYSGDTGIDVAIGRSWHGQAQICQGLSVFIDFGTDSWDGDDLDDYLLYGLHSKEEEERFQKRDDLEAKRWMELNQYLEHEADRDRRKEERIQEFKKYRIKRDSAQAAMAAVEALKP
;
A
#
# COMPACT_ATOMS: atom_id res chain seq x y z
N MET A 1 -39.13 49.10 -63.18
CA MET A 1 -39.12 50.57 -63.31
C MET A 1 -39.86 51.12 -62.10
N PRO A 2 -39.36 52.11 -61.33
CA PRO A 2 -38.03 52.74 -61.38
C PRO A 2 -36.99 51.78 -60.68
N THR A 3 -35.91 52.12 -59.97
CA THR A 3 -35.29 53.40 -59.54
C THR A 3 -33.76 53.23 -59.37
N THR A 4 -33.00 54.32 -59.44
CA THR A 4 -31.60 54.43 -58.98
C THR A 4 -31.50 55.17 -57.64
N THR A 5 -30.69 54.66 -56.70
CA THR A 5 -30.19 55.45 -55.57
C THR A 5 -28.71 55.13 -55.37
N SER A 6 -27.87 56.17 -55.43
CA SER A 6 -26.42 56.08 -55.29
C SER A 6 -25.98 55.68 -53.88
N LEU A 7 -25.00 54.77 -53.79
CA LEU A 7 -24.24 54.53 -52.56
C LEU A 7 -23.39 55.77 -52.22
N PRO A 8 -23.41 56.29 -50.98
CA PRO A 8 -22.42 57.23 -50.50
C PRO A 8 -21.08 56.52 -50.27
N ASP A 9 -20.01 57.12 -50.78
CA ASP A 9 -18.65 56.80 -50.37
C ASP A 9 -18.49 57.07 -48.86
N GLY A 10 -17.90 56.13 -48.13
CA GLY A 10 -17.99 56.13 -46.67
C GLY A 10 -17.67 54.81 -46.00
N SER A 11 -16.48 54.25 -46.28
CA SER A 11 -15.97 53.07 -45.58
C SER A 11 -15.85 53.34 -44.06
N PRO A 12 -16.60 52.66 -43.18
CA PRO A 12 -16.33 52.71 -41.75
C PRO A 12 -15.10 51.83 -41.50
N GLN A 13 -13.95 52.45 -41.25
CA GLN A 13 -12.77 51.75 -40.74
C GLN A 13 -13.21 50.88 -39.55
N THR A 14 -13.03 49.57 -39.67
CA THR A 14 -13.39 48.60 -38.63
C THR A 14 -12.48 48.80 -37.43
N LYS A 15 -12.92 49.68 -36.51
CA LYS A 15 -12.25 49.96 -35.24
C LYS A 15 -11.91 48.63 -34.57
N SER A 16 -10.61 48.36 -34.45
CA SER A 16 -10.07 47.13 -33.87
C SER A 16 -10.77 46.83 -32.54
N ARG A 17 -11.59 45.78 -32.54
CA ARG A 17 -12.41 45.38 -31.40
C ARG A 17 -11.45 44.85 -30.33
N LYS A 18 -11.08 45.70 -29.36
CA LYS A 18 -10.13 45.36 -28.29
C LYS A 18 -10.54 44.01 -27.68
N LEU A 19 -9.67 43.02 -27.82
CA LEU A 19 -9.91 41.68 -27.29
C LEU A 19 -10.13 41.76 -25.77
N PRO A 20 -11.13 41.03 -25.22
CA PRO A 20 -11.34 40.95 -23.78
C PRO A 20 -10.04 40.58 -23.03
N PRO A 21 -9.82 41.08 -21.80
CA PRO A 21 -8.55 40.89 -21.08
C PRO A 21 -8.11 39.43 -21.01
N HIS A 22 -9.03 38.51 -20.69
CA HIS A 22 -8.75 37.07 -20.65
C HIS A 22 -8.23 36.51 -21.98
N ARG A 23 -8.73 36.97 -23.14
CA ARG A 23 -8.21 36.56 -24.46
C ARG A 23 -6.83 37.12 -24.75
N LYS A 24 -6.49 38.31 -24.22
CA LYS A 24 -5.15 38.90 -24.33
C LYS A 24 -4.13 38.09 -23.50
N TYR A 25 -4.51 37.65 -22.30
CA TYR A 25 -3.66 36.81 -21.45
C TYR A 25 -3.54 35.38 -21.98
N ALA A 26 -4.63 34.74 -22.40
CA ALA A 26 -4.60 33.44 -23.05
C ALA A 26 -3.70 33.43 -24.30
N LYS A 27 -3.76 34.48 -25.14
CA LYS A 27 -2.85 34.60 -26.29
C LYS A 27 -1.38 34.73 -25.86
N LYS A 28 -1.07 35.46 -24.78
CA LYS A 28 0.30 35.55 -24.24
C LYS A 28 0.79 34.21 -23.68
N PHE A 29 -0.08 33.49 -22.98
CA PHE A 29 0.21 32.17 -22.41
C PHE A 29 0.55 31.16 -23.51
N LEU A 30 -0.27 31.07 -24.57
CA LEU A 30 -0.03 30.17 -25.71
C LEU A 30 1.14 30.61 -26.63
N THR A 31 1.78 31.75 -26.35
CA THR A 31 3.03 32.18 -27.00
C THR A 31 4.27 31.97 -26.13
N LEU A 32 4.15 31.32 -24.98
CA LEU A 32 5.29 30.86 -24.21
C LEU A 32 6.04 29.75 -24.98
N PRO A 33 7.37 29.62 -24.81
CA PRO A 33 8.12 28.50 -25.36
C PRO A 33 7.58 27.15 -24.89
N ASN A 34 7.73 26.10 -25.72
CA ASN A 34 7.20 24.77 -25.41
C ASN A 34 7.79 24.20 -24.11
N GLU A 35 9.05 24.52 -23.81
CA GLU A 35 9.75 24.14 -22.57
C GLU A 35 8.99 24.65 -21.34
N ILE A 36 8.54 25.92 -21.38
CA ILE A 36 7.78 26.54 -20.29
C ILE A 36 6.36 25.94 -20.19
N LEU A 37 5.71 25.69 -21.33
CA LEU A 37 4.40 25.04 -21.35
C LEU A 37 4.48 23.57 -20.87
N LEU A 38 5.58 22.87 -21.11
CA LEU A 38 5.87 21.53 -20.57
C LEU A 38 6.07 21.59 -19.06
N THR A 39 6.87 22.54 -18.54
CA THR A 39 7.02 22.74 -17.09
C THR A 39 5.68 23.01 -16.42
N ILE A 40 4.84 23.87 -17.02
CA ILE A 40 3.49 24.15 -16.53
C ILE A 40 2.65 22.87 -16.56
N SER A 41 2.61 22.13 -17.67
CA SER A 41 1.86 20.86 -17.76
C SER A 41 2.30 19.86 -16.71
N ASN A 42 3.60 19.76 -16.42
CA ASN A 42 4.13 18.84 -15.41
C ASN A 42 3.78 19.28 -13.98
N ALA A 43 3.46 20.55 -13.76
CA ALA A 43 2.95 21.08 -12.50
C ALA A 43 1.40 21.09 -12.39
N VAL A 44 0.65 20.79 -13.46
CA VAL A 44 -0.82 20.65 -13.38
C VAL A 44 -1.19 19.34 -12.69
N ASP A 45 -2.17 19.40 -11.80
CA ASP A 45 -2.67 18.24 -11.07
C ASP A 45 -3.31 17.18 -11.99
N PRO A 46 -3.22 15.88 -11.68
CA PRO A 46 -3.72 14.81 -12.54
C PRO A 46 -5.20 14.95 -12.93
N GLU A 47 -6.03 15.50 -12.05
CA GLU A 47 -7.48 15.70 -12.28
C GLU A 47 -7.80 16.89 -13.20
N ASP A 48 -6.94 17.90 -13.26
CA ASP A 48 -7.11 19.07 -14.14
C ASP A 48 -6.46 18.89 -15.52
N LEU A 49 -5.50 17.98 -15.66
CA LEU A 49 -4.86 17.66 -16.94
C LEU A 49 -5.84 17.34 -18.10
N PRO A 50 -6.97 16.61 -17.92
CA PRO A 50 -7.96 16.45 -18.98
C PRO A 50 -8.49 17.80 -19.52
N ASN A 51 -8.84 18.72 -18.63
CA ASN A 51 -9.41 20.03 -18.99
C ASN A 51 -8.34 20.93 -19.63
N PHE A 52 -7.13 20.93 -19.06
CA PHE A 52 -5.96 21.63 -19.61
C PHE A 52 -5.67 21.15 -21.04
N ARG A 53 -5.60 19.83 -21.25
CA ARG A 53 -5.36 19.18 -22.55
C ARG A 53 -6.44 19.48 -23.58
N LEU A 54 -7.71 19.55 -23.16
CA LEU A 54 -8.86 19.80 -24.05
C LEU A 54 -9.07 21.29 -24.38
N THR A 55 -8.38 22.21 -23.71
CA THR A 55 -8.57 23.66 -23.89
C THR A 55 -8.21 24.15 -25.31
N CYS A 56 -7.11 23.67 -25.90
CA CYS A 56 -6.75 23.96 -27.29
C CYS A 56 -5.68 23.00 -27.82
N LYS A 57 -5.46 22.98 -29.15
CA LYS A 57 -4.46 22.09 -29.78
C LYS A 57 -3.05 22.23 -29.19
N THR A 58 -2.55 23.45 -28.98
CA THR A 58 -1.20 23.67 -28.44
C THR A 58 -1.01 23.00 -27.07
N LEU A 59 -2.01 23.10 -26.19
CA LEU A 59 -1.96 22.43 -24.88
C LEU A 59 -2.19 20.93 -25.01
N ASN A 60 -2.98 20.48 -26.00
CA ASN A 60 -3.14 19.06 -26.31
C ASN A 60 -1.83 18.39 -26.69
N ASP A 61 -1.07 19.03 -27.58
CA ASP A 61 0.20 18.55 -28.11
C ASP A 61 1.28 18.58 -27.01
N VAL A 62 1.35 19.66 -26.22
CA VAL A 62 2.34 19.81 -25.13
C VAL A 62 2.05 18.92 -23.93
N SER A 63 0.79 18.83 -23.48
CA SER A 63 0.44 18.06 -22.27
C SER A 63 0.23 16.58 -22.53
N GLY A 64 0.41 16.10 -23.77
CA GLY A 64 0.11 14.73 -24.17
C GLY A 64 0.89 13.69 -23.36
N ILE A 65 2.22 13.85 -23.26
CA ILE A 65 3.08 12.94 -22.50
C ILE A 65 2.76 13.01 -21.00
N SER A 66 2.72 14.23 -20.43
CA SER A 66 2.37 14.46 -19.02
C SER A 66 1.03 13.83 -18.61
N PHE A 67 0.01 13.94 -19.48
CA PHE A 67 -1.28 13.27 -19.31
C PHE A 67 -1.16 11.74 -19.40
N GLY A 68 -0.38 11.23 -20.35
CA GLY A 68 -0.08 9.81 -20.47
C GLY A 68 0.59 9.25 -19.21
N GLU A 69 1.64 9.90 -18.72
CA GLU A 69 2.41 9.47 -17.56
C GLU A 69 1.61 9.57 -16.25
N LYS A 70 0.88 10.67 -16.01
CA LYS A 70 0.13 10.86 -14.77
C LYS A 70 -1.23 10.14 -14.74
N ARG A 71 -1.85 9.88 -15.90
CA ARG A 71 -3.19 9.25 -15.96
C ARG A 71 -3.16 7.87 -16.57
N LEU A 72 -2.45 7.64 -17.67
CA LEU A 72 -2.56 6.40 -18.45
C LEU A 72 -1.49 5.34 -18.10
N ALA A 73 -0.49 5.67 -17.29
CA ALA A 73 0.60 4.76 -16.92
C ALA A 73 0.13 3.48 -16.21
N HIS A 74 -0.91 3.58 -15.37
CA HIS A 74 -1.46 2.46 -14.61
C HIS A 74 -2.95 2.30 -14.95
N ARG A 75 -3.31 1.16 -15.56
CA ARG A 75 -4.68 0.94 -16.07
C ARG A 75 -5.21 -0.46 -15.79
N ARG A 76 -6.44 -0.49 -15.27
CA ARG A 76 -7.25 -1.68 -15.01
C ARG A 76 -8.24 -1.89 -16.16
N PHE A 77 -8.39 -3.11 -16.66
CA PHE A 77 -9.28 -3.48 -17.76
C PHE A 77 -10.17 -4.69 -17.39
N MET A 78 -11.37 -4.74 -17.95
CA MET A 78 -12.31 -5.85 -17.80
C MET A 78 -12.14 -6.84 -18.96
N PHE A 79 -12.42 -8.13 -18.76
CA PHE A 79 -12.49 -9.09 -19.89
C PHE A 79 -13.81 -8.96 -20.68
N THR A 80 -14.01 -7.80 -21.32
CA THR A 80 -15.11 -7.51 -22.25
C THR A 80 -14.58 -6.92 -23.56
N GLU A 81 -15.35 -7.09 -24.64
CA GLU A 81 -14.98 -6.63 -25.99
C GLU A 81 -14.70 -5.11 -26.03
N TYR A 82 -15.58 -4.30 -25.42
CA TYR A 82 -15.40 -2.86 -25.28
C TYR A 82 -14.10 -2.50 -24.56
N SER A 83 -13.80 -3.19 -23.46
CA SER A 83 -12.62 -2.91 -22.64
C SER A 83 -11.33 -3.29 -23.35
N MET A 84 -11.30 -4.47 -23.97
CA MET A 84 -10.17 -4.95 -24.76
C MET A 84 -9.92 -4.09 -26.00
N ASN A 85 -10.96 -3.50 -26.60
CA ASN A 85 -10.78 -2.54 -27.71
C ASN A 85 -10.05 -1.28 -27.22
N GLY A 86 -10.47 -0.72 -26.08
CA GLY A 86 -9.77 0.41 -25.45
C GLY A 86 -8.33 0.10 -25.06
N LEU A 87 -8.01 -1.15 -24.69
CA LEU A 87 -6.64 -1.60 -24.46
C LEU A 87 -5.81 -1.57 -25.75
N VAL A 88 -6.33 -2.11 -26.85
CA VAL A 88 -5.66 -2.09 -28.17
C VAL A 88 -5.45 -0.65 -28.64
N GLU A 89 -6.48 0.20 -28.57
CA GLU A 89 -6.38 1.62 -28.94
C GLU A 89 -5.34 2.39 -28.09
N LEU A 90 -5.33 2.17 -26.76
CA LEU A 90 -4.36 2.80 -25.87
C LEU A 90 -2.92 2.39 -26.20
N THR A 91 -2.69 1.09 -26.33
CA THR A 91 -1.35 0.52 -26.54
C THR A 91 -0.80 0.79 -27.94
N ALA A 92 -1.64 0.93 -28.96
CA ALA A 92 -1.24 1.35 -30.30
C ALA A 92 -1.04 2.88 -30.44
N HIS A 93 -1.49 3.70 -29.47
CA HIS A 93 -1.45 5.15 -29.60
C HIS A 93 -0.02 5.72 -29.48
N PRO A 94 0.50 6.48 -30.47
CA PRO A 94 1.92 6.85 -30.54
C PRO A 94 2.41 7.78 -29.41
N VAL A 95 1.50 8.49 -28.72
CA VAL A 95 1.85 9.35 -27.57
C VAL A 95 1.59 8.64 -26.23
N PHE A 96 0.67 7.67 -26.18
CA PHE A 96 0.18 7.11 -24.90
C PHE A 96 0.65 5.68 -24.65
N GLY A 97 0.81 4.85 -25.69
CA GLY A 97 1.42 3.53 -25.59
C GLY A 97 2.79 3.55 -24.91
N PRO A 98 3.71 4.47 -25.27
CA PRO A 98 4.99 4.65 -24.57
C PRO A 98 4.88 5.09 -23.10
N CYS A 99 3.72 5.62 -22.67
CA CYS A 99 3.51 6.04 -21.28
C CYS A 99 3.00 4.91 -20.39
N VAL A 100 2.55 3.78 -20.95
CA VAL A 100 2.00 2.65 -20.20
C VAL A 100 3.12 1.95 -19.43
N LYS A 101 2.97 1.85 -18.10
CA LYS A 101 3.89 1.16 -17.19
C LYS A 101 3.28 -0.12 -16.61
N SER A 102 1.96 -0.15 -16.42
CA SER A 102 1.28 -1.26 -15.77
C SER A 102 -0.16 -1.46 -16.28
N ILE A 103 -0.50 -2.71 -16.58
CA ILE A 103 -1.82 -3.15 -17.04
C ILE A 103 -2.32 -4.27 -16.13
N MET A 104 -3.54 -4.14 -15.62
CA MET A 104 -4.15 -5.11 -14.72
C MET A 104 -5.52 -5.54 -15.26
N PHE A 105 -5.86 -6.81 -15.09
CA PHE A 105 -7.08 -7.40 -15.63
C PHE A 105 -8.02 -7.89 -14.52
N SER A 106 -9.33 -7.70 -14.71
CA SER A 106 -10.36 -8.10 -13.74
C SER A 106 -10.35 -9.61 -13.50
N THR A 107 -10.44 -10.02 -12.24
CA THR A 107 -10.46 -11.45 -11.86
C THR A 107 -11.85 -12.05 -11.89
N HIS A 108 -12.92 -11.24 -11.77
CA HIS A 108 -14.28 -11.76 -11.71
C HIS A 108 -15.00 -11.72 -13.06
N HIS A 109 -15.96 -12.64 -13.21
CA HIS A 109 -16.90 -12.64 -14.32
C HIS A 109 -18.34 -12.77 -13.80
N LEU A 110 -19.30 -12.32 -14.61
CA LEU A 110 -20.73 -12.45 -14.30
C LEU A 110 -21.09 -13.95 -14.17
N SER A 111 -21.88 -14.29 -13.15
CA SER A 111 -22.30 -15.66 -12.88
C SER A 111 -23.80 -15.85 -13.09
N ASN A 112 -24.16 -16.91 -13.82
CA ASN A 112 -25.53 -17.33 -14.09
C ASN A 112 -26.08 -18.35 -13.07
N SER A 113 -25.49 -18.43 -11.87
CA SER A 113 -25.91 -19.32 -10.78
C SER A 113 -27.41 -19.26 -10.53
N MET A 114 -28.16 -20.26 -11.00
CA MET A 114 -29.63 -20.31 -10.89
C MET A 114 -30.10 -20.19 -9.45
N ARG A 115 -29.36 -20.77 -8.48
CA ARG A 115 -29.64 -20.63 -7.05
C ARG A 115 -29.57 -19.17 -6.59
N THR A 116 -28.52 -18.45 -6.99
CA THR A 116 -28.37 -17.02 -6.64
C THR A 116 -29.47 -16.19 -7.29
N LEU A 117 -29.69 -16.38 -8.61
CA LEU A 117 -30.72 -15.67 -9.36
C LEU A 117 -32.12 -15.83 -8.73
N LEU A 118 -32.52 -17.07 -8.40
CA LEU A 118 -33.82 -17.35 -7.77
C LEU A 118 -33.91 -16.79 -6.35
N ASN A 119 -32.83 -16.81 -5.57
CA ASN A 119 -32.81 -16.20 -4.24
C ASN A 119 -32.97 -14.68 -4.31
N THR A 120 -32.34 -14.00 -5.26
CA THR A 120 -32.48 -12.54 -5.44
C THR A 120 -33.85 -12.16 -5.98
N VAL A 121 -34.46 -12.98 -6.85
CA VAL A 121 -35.86 -12.79 -7.26
C VAL A 121 -36.80 -12.87 -6.07
N ARG A 122 -36.62 -13.88 -5.20
CA ARG A 122 -37.41 -14.04 -3.97
C ARG A 122 -37.20 -12.91 -2.97
N SER A 123 -35.97 -12.44 -2.75
CA SER A 123 -35.69 -11.41 -1.73
C SER A 123 -36.18 -10.01 -2.12
N LYS A 124 -36.36 -9.74 -3.41
CA LYS A 124 -36.84 -8.45 -3.92
C LYS A 124 -38.37 -8.35 -4.10
N ASN A 125 -39.14 -9.40 -3.79
CA ASN A 125 -40.62 -9.44 -3.91
C ASN A 125 -41.16 -8.91 -5.26
N LEU A 126 -40.56 -9.38 -6.35
CA LEU A 126 -40.82 -8.89 -7.71
C LEU A 126 -42.03 -9.58 -8.34
N SER A 127 -42.68 -8.92 -9.30
CA SER A 127 -43.63 -9.61 -10.18
C SER A 127 -42.93 -10.61 -11.12
N ASP A 128 -43.67 -11.61 -11.60
CA ASP A 128 -43.15 -12.63 -12.53
C ASP A 128 -42.58 -12.00 -13.82
N ASP A 129 -43.23 -10.96 -14.35
CA ASP A 129 -42.76 -10.22 -15.54
C ASP A 129 -41.45 -9.47 -15.29
N GLU A 130 -41.30 -8.83 -14.13
CA GLU A 130 -40.06 -8.16 -13.75
C GLU A 130 -38.94 -9.17 -13.53
N ALA A 131 -39.22 -10.27 -12.82
CA ALA A 131 -38.30 -11.37 -12.62
C ALA A 131 -37.82 -11.94 -13.96
N MET A 132 -38.74 -12.25 -14.89
CA MET A 132 -38.39 -12.77 -16.21
C MET A 132 -37.61 -11.76 -17.05
N ARG A 133 -37.93 -10.46 -17.00
CA ARG A 133 -37.16 -9.41 -17.67
C ARG A 133 -35.72 -9.34 -17.14
N MET A 134 -35.53 -9.41 -15.82
CA MET A 134 -34.22 -9.37 -15.19
C MET A 134 -33.39 -10.62 -15.45
N LEU A 135 -34.01 -11.81 -15.38
CA LEU A 135 -33.35 -13.07 -15.73
C LEU A 135 -32.86 -13.05 -17.19
N ARG A 136 -33.68 -12.57 -18.13
CA ARG A 136 -33.27 -12.39 -19.54
C ARG A 136 -32.10 -11.42 -19.70
N LEU A 137 -32.09 -10.30 -18.99
CA LEU A 137 -30.97 -9.32 -19.04
C LEU A 137 -29.66 -9.93 -18.51
N ILE A 138 -29.69 -10.58 -17.35
CA ILE A 138 -28.49 -11.19 -16.74
C ILE A 138 -27.97 -12.36 -17.59
N VAL A 139 -28.86 -13.25 -18.06
CA VAL A 139 -28.49 -14.39 -18.91
C VAL A 139 -27.97 -13.92 -20.28
N GLY A 140 -28.56 -12.85 -20.84
CA GLY A 140 -28.08 -12.23 -22.08
C GLY A 140 -26.65 -11.70 -21.93
N ARG A 141 -26.40 -10.88 -20.90
CA ARG A 141 -25.07 -10.30 -20.62
C ARG A 141 -24.04 -11.39 -20.28
N TYR A 142 -24.43 -12.39 -19.48
CA TYR A 142 -23.61 -13.56 -19.18
C TYR A 142 -23.17 -14.29 -20.45
N ASN A 143 -24.11 -14.58 -21.36
CA ASN A 143 -23.80 -15.26 -22.60
C ASN A 143 -22.89 -14.42 -23.49
N GLN A 144 -23.11 -13.11 -23.60
CA GLN A 144 -22.23 -12.20 -24.35
C GLN A 144 -20.79 -12.26 -23.83
N HIS A 145 -20.58 -12.08 -22.51
CA HIS A 145 -19.24 -12.13 -21.91
C HIS A 145 -18.61 -13.52 -22.05
N ARG A 146 -19.38 -14.60 -21.86
CA ARG A 146 -18.90 -15.98 -22.02
C ARG A 146 -18.48 -16.28 -23.46
N ILE A 147 -19.26 -15.85 -24.46
CA ILE A 147 -18.93 -16.02 -25.88
C ILE A 147 -17.62 -15.28 -26.19
N PHE A 148 -17.47 -14.03 -25.74
CA PHE A 148 -16.23 -13.28 -25.93
C PHE A 148 -15.02 -13.96 -25.28
N ALA A 149 -15.13 -14.40 -24.02
CA ALA A 149 -14.06 -15.07 -23.29
C ALA A 149 -13.60 -16.41 -23.91
N HIS A 150 -14.51 -17.11 -24.61
CA HIS A 150 -14.19 -18.36 -25.33
C HIS A 150 -13.92 -18.14 -26.83
N SER A 151 -13.91 -16.89 -27.30
CA SER A 151 -13.65 -16.55 -28.69
C SER A 151 -12.15 -16.42 -28.98
N THR A 152 -11.78 -16.58 -30.24
CA THR A 152 -10.45 -16.19 -30.73
C THR A 152 -10.22 -14.68 -30.69
N VAL A 153 -11.29 -13.87 -30.61
CA VAL A 153 -11.23 -12.40 -30.62
C VAL A 153 -10.49 -11.87 -29.41
N LEU A 154 -10.83 -12.31 -28.19
CA LEU A 154 -10.12 -11.93 -26.97
C LEU A 154 -8.60 -12.20 -27.09
N SER A 155 -8.22 -13.39 -27.56
CA SER A 155 -6.82 -13.75 -27.75
C SER A 155 -6.13 -12.85 -28.79
N SER A 156 -6.79 -12.54 -29.91
CA SER A 156 -6.23 -11.66 -30.94
C SER A 156 -6.06 -10.21 -30.46
N MET A 157 -6.97 -9.70 -29.62
CA MET A 157 -6.88 -8.34 -29.06
C MET A 157 -5.75 -8.22 -28.04
N LEU A 158 -5.60 -9.20 -27.13
CA LEU A 158 -4.48 -9.26 -26.20
C LEU A 158 -3.14 -9.35 -26.94
N GLN A 159 -3.05 -10.17 -27.99
CA GLN A 159 -1.85 -10.27 -28.82
C GLN A 159 -1.53 -8.94 -29.51
N ALA A 160 -2.52 -8.26 -30.11
CA ALA A 160 -2.33 -6.97 -30.76
C ALA A 160 -1.85 -5.87 -29.77
N ALA A 161 -2.40 -5.85 -28.56
CA ALA A 161 -1.96 -4.95 -27.50
C ALA A 161 -0.51 -5.23 -27.07
N PHE A 162 -0.14 -6.50 -26.83
CA PHE A 162 1.21 -6.86 -26.40
C PHE A 162 2.26 -6.68 -27.50
N VAL A 163 1.90 -6.88 -28.77
CA VAL A 163 2.77 -6.51 -29.91
C VAL A 163 2.99 -4.99 -29.92
N SER A 164 1.95 -4.20 -29.72
CA SER A 164 2.07 -2.73 -29.70
C SER A 164 2.99 -2.27 -28.56
N LEU A 165 2.83 -2.79 -27.34
CA LEU A 165 3.74 -2.53 -26.22
C LEU A 165 5.19 -2.93 -26.54
N ALA A 166 5.40 -4.11 -27.13
CA ALA A 166 6.73 -4.55 -27.55
C ALA A 166 7.36 -3.59 -28.58
N THR A 167 6.59 -3.00 -29.50
CA THR A 167 7.13 -2.03 -30.47
C THR A 167 7.60 -0.72 -29.84
N TRP A 168 7.08 -0.33 -28.68
CA TRP A 168 7.58 0.84 -27.94
C TRP A 168 8.84 0.55 -27.13
N GLY A 169 9.18 -0.73 -26.91
CA GLY A 169 10.31 -1.13 -26.07
C GLY A 169 10.11 -0.84 -24.58
N THR A 170 8.88 -0.53 -24.14
CA THR A 170 8.56 -0.26 -22.74
C THR A 170 8.54 -1.53 -21.92
N SER A 171 9.18 -1.49 -20.76
CA SER A 171 9.05 -2.54 -19.74
C SER A 171 7.71 -2.35 -19.03
N VAL A 172 6.77 -3.28 -19.22
CA VAL A 172 5.40 -3.17 -18.68
C VAL A 172 5.12 -4.32 -17.72
N SER A 173 4.64 -3.97 -16.53
CA SER A 173 4.11 -4.93 -15.57
C SER A 173 2.70 -5.34 -15.96
N LEU A 174 2.40 -6.64 -15.92
CA LEU A 174 1.05 -7.16 -16.16
C LEU A 174 0.50 -7.70 -14.84
N GLY A 175 -0.82 -7.80 -14.70
CA GLY A 175 -1.37 -8.27 -13.43
C GLY A 175 -2.87 -8.50 -13.39
N PHE A 176 -3.35 -8.78 -12.19
CA PHE A 176 -4.75 -9.04 -11.87
C PHE A 176 -5.21 -8.14 -10.72
N PHE A 177 -6.48 -7.76 -10.73
CA PHE A 177 -7.10 -7.05 -9.60
C PHE A 177 -8.49 -7.60 -9.30
N ASP A 178 -8.84 -7.59 -8.03
CA ASP A 178 -10.18 -7.91 -7.58
C ASP A 178 -11.12 -6.74 -7.79
N ASP A 179 -11.98 -6.86 -8.81
CA ASP A 179 -13.04 -5.91 -9.14
C ASP A 179 -14.24 -5.99 -8.16
N VAL A 180 -14.20 -6.92 -7.20
CA VAL A 180 -15.15 -7.06 -6.08
C VAL A 180 -14.39 -7.09 -4.76
N GLN A 181 -14.54 -6.04 -3.96
CA GLN A 181 -13.99 -5.94 -2.61
C GLN A 181 -15.09 -6.22 -1.58
N PRO A 182 -15.05 -7.34 -0.83
CA PRO A 182 -15.92 -7.53 0.34
C PRO A 182 -15.62 -6.47 1.42
N THR A 183 -16.67 -6.00 2.10
CA THR A 183 -16.60 -5.02 3.18
C THR A 183 -17.60 -5.37 4.27
N TYR A 184 -17.40 -4.83 5.48
CA TYR A 184 -18.36 -4.98 6.59
C TYR A 184 -19.80 -4.56 6.24
N ARG A 185 -19.99 -3.68 5.24
CA ARG A 185 -21.31 -3.19 4.79
C ARG A 185 -21.80 -3.84 3.48
N GLY A 186 -21.13 -4.85 2.93
CA GLY A 186 -21.49 -5.52 1.69
C GLY A 186 -20.29 -5.74 0.76
N SER A 187 -20.32 -5.19 -0.44
CA SER A 187 -19.16 -5.21 -1.34
C SER A 187 -19.02 -3.89 -2.10
N THR A 188 -17.82 -3.33 -2.10
CA THR A 188 -17.40 -2.27 -3.03
C THR A 188 -16.96 -2.91 -4.35
N MET A 189 -17.14 -2.20 -5.46
CA MET A 189 -16.70 -2.66 -6.78
C MET A 189 -15.52 -1.79 -7.21
N LEU A 190 -14.41 -2.41 -7.63
CA LEU A 190 -13.27 -1.69 -8.19
C LEU A 190 -13.42 -1.61 -9.71
N HIS A 191 -13.50 -0.40 -10.25
CA HIS A 191 -13.85 -0.21 -11.65
C HIS A 191 -12.64 -0.32 -12.58
N GLY A 192 -12.57 -1.40 -13.36
CA GLY A 192 -11.77 -1.44 -14.59
C GLY A 192 -12.40 -0.60 -15.71
N PHE A 193 -11.61 -0.23 -16.72
CA PHE A 193 -12.12 0.39 -17.94
C PHE A 193 -13.20 -0.52 -18.58
N GLY A 194 -14.36 0.03 -18.93
CA GLY A 194 -15.49 -0.74 -19.44
C GLY A 194 -16.37 -1.41 -18.37
N PHE A 195 -16.10 -1.26 -17.07
CA PHE A 195 -16.97 -1.76 -15.99
C PHE A 195 -18.41 -1.25 -16.14
N THR A 196 -18.58 0.05 -16.38
CA THR A 196 -19.90 0.67 -16.58
C THR A 196 -20.62 0.07 -17.79
N ASP A 197 -19.95 -0.08 -18.94
CA ASP A 197 -20.55 -0.69 -20.13
C ASP A 197 -20.99 -2.15 -19.89
N ALA A 198 -20.15 -2.91 -19.19
CA ALA A 198 -20.35 -4.33 -18.87
C ALA A 198 -21.56 -4.57 -17.94
N TYR A 199 -21.81 -3.66 -17.00
CA TYR A 199 -22.66 -3.92 -15.83
C TYR A 199 -23.76 -2.89 -15.56
N GLN A 200 -23.72 -1.70 -16.16
CA GLN A 200 -24.76 -0.69 -15.97
C GLN A 200 -26.13 -1.21 -16.44
N GLY A 201 -27.16 -0.95 -15.64
CA GLY A 201 -28.52 -1.42 -15.90
C GLY A 201 -28.80 -2.87 -15.50
N LEU A 202 -27.81 -3.62 -14.98
CA LEU A 202 -28.09 -4.88 -14.30
C LEU A 202 -28.75 -4.61 -12.91
N PRO A 203 -29.78 -5.37 -12.53
CA PRO A 203 -30.57 -5.12 -11.31
C PRO A 203 -29.88 -5.56 -10.02
N PHE A 204 -28.79 -6.31 -10.14
CA PHE A 204 -27.81 -6.69 -9.14
C PHE A 204 -26.61 -7.30 -9.87
N LEU A 205 -25.48 -7.39 -9.18
CA LEU A 205 -24.28 -8.08 -9.66
C LEU A 205 -24.06 -9.34 -8.84
N ASN A 206 -23.83 -10.44 -9.54
CA ASN A 206 -23.41 -11.72 -8.98
C ASN A 206 -22.16 -12.11 -9.77
N LEU A 207 -21.01 -11.66 -9.29
CA LEU A 207 -19.72 -11.94 -9.91
C LEU A 207 -19.04 -13.11 -9.20
N THR A 208 -18.36 -13.96 -9.95
CA THR A 208 -17.57 -15.08 -9.43
C THR A 208 -16.12 -14.95 -9.87
N PRO A 209 -15.15 -15.16 -8.96
CA PRO A 209 -13.73 -15.10 -9.29
C PRO A 209 -13.32 -16.18 -10.30
N SER A 210 -12.34 -15.88 -11.15
CA SER A 210 -11.76 -16.80 -12.12
C SER A 210 -10.31 -16.46 -12.47
N TYR A 211 -9.48 -16.29 -11.43
CA TYR A 211 -8.04 -16.00 -11.54
C TYR A 211 -7.29 -16.92 -12.52
N GLN A 212 -7.62 -18.22 -12.51
CA GLN A 212 -7.01 -19.20 -13.41
C GLN A 212 -7.29 -18.89 -14.89
N SER A 213 -8.52 -18.51 -15.24
CA SER A 213 -8.88 -18.12 -16.61
C SER A 213 -8.20 -16.81 -17.02
N ALA A 214 -8.22 -15.80 -16.15
CA ALA A 214 -7.51 -14.54 -16.35
C ALA A 214 -6.02 -14.77 -16.61
N ARG A 215 -5.36 -15.59 -15.77
CA ARG A 215 -3.96 -15.98 -15.94
C ARG A 215 -3.70 -16.69 -17.27
N GLN A 216 -4.51 -17.69 -17.60
CA GLN A 216 -4.37 -18.44 -18.86
C GLN A 216 -4.48 -17.54 -20.10
N PHE A 217 -5.35 -16.53 -20.10
CA PHE A 217 -5.46 -15.57 -21.20
C PHE A 217 -4.18 -14.73 -21.36
N ILE A 218 -3.67 -14.14 -20.27
CA ILE A 218 -2.45 -13.32 -20.30
C ILE A 218 -1.24 -14.18 -20.70
N GLU A 219 -1.03 -15.33 -20.07
CA GLU A 219 0.12 -16.20 -20.36
C GLU A 219 0.10 -16.74 -21.79
N SER A 220 -1.06 -17.03 -22.34
CA SER A 220 -1.18 -17.50 -23.72
C SER A 220 -0.90 -16.38 -24.72
N ALA A 221 -1.37 -15.15 -24.45
CA ALA A 221 -1.03 -13.99 -25.26
C ALA A 221 0.47 -13.61 -25.15
N CYS A 222 1.07 -13.66 -23.96
CA CYS A 222 2.51 -13.41 -23.78
C CYS A 222 3.36 -14.44 -24.53
N ARG A 223 3.04 -15.74 -24.42
CA ARG A 223 3.73 -16.80 -25.17
C ARG A 223 3.56 -16.66 -26.69
N ALA A 224 2.37 -16.33 -27.17
CA ALA A 224 2.10 -16.15 -28.60
C ALA A 224 2.85 -14.95 -29.22
N THR A 225 3.12 -13.91 -28.43
CA THR A 225 3.80 -12.68 -28.87
C THR A 225 5.28 -12.61 -28.48
N ASN A 226 5.79 -13.57 -27.70
CA ASN A 226 7.09 -13.50 -27.02
C ASN A 226 7.25 -12.23 -26.15
N PHE A 227 6.14 -11.72 -25.61
CA PHE A 227 6.13 -10.53 -24.76
C PHE A 227 6.74 -10.85 -23.40
N ARG A 228 7.71 -10.02 -22.98
CA ARG A 228 8.38 -10.14 -21.67
C ARG A 228 7.73 -9.18 -20.69
N VAL A 229 7.06 -9.74 -19.70
CA VAL A 229 6.48 -8.99 -18.58
C VAL A 229 7.60 -8.52 -17.66
N ALA A 230 7.52 -7.26 -17.21
CA ALA A 230 8.51 -6.68 -16.29
C ALA A 230 8.39 -7.30 -14.89
N SER A 231 7.18 -7.24 -14.33
CA SER A 231 6.80 -7.84 -13.06
C SER A 231 5.31 -8.21 -13.08
N LEU A 232 4.91 -9.20 -12.26
CA LEU A 232 3.53 -9.59 -12.10
C LEU A 232 2.89 -8.86 -10.90
N MET A 233 1.87 -8.05 -11.14
CA MET A 233 1.10 -7.39 -10.09
C MET A 233 -0.13 -8.23 -9.73
N VAL A 234 -0.44 -8.34 -8.44
CA VAL A 234 -1.59 -9.09 -7.94
C VAL A 234 -2.24 -8.28 -6.83
N ASP A 235 -3.46 -7.82 -7.07
CA ASP A 235 -4.12 -6.81 -6.23
C ASP A 235 -5.39 -7.40 -5.62
N LEU A 236 -5.20 -7.98 -4.44
CA LEU A 236 -6.19 -8.80 -3.73
C LEU A 236 -6.81 -7.95 -2.62
N HIS A 237 -7.66 -7.00 -3.01
CA HIS A 237 -8.29 -6.06 -2.10
C HIS A 237 -9.20 -6.77 -1.08
N GLY A 238 -8.71 -6.98 0.14
CA GLY A 238 -9.47 -7.49 1.28
C GLY A 238 -8.73 -7.25 2.60
N GLN A 239 -9.49 -6.99 3.66
CA GLN A 239 -8.95 -6.92 5.04
C GLN A 239 -9.04 -8.26 5.78
N GLU A 240 -9.55 -9.31 5.15
CA GLU A 240 -9.79 -10.61 5.78
C GLU A 240 -9.34 -11.77 4.87
N ASP A 241 -9.02 -12.90 5.50
CA ASP A 241 -8.63 -14.18 4.90
C ASP A 241 -9.80 -14.85 4.15
N HIS A 242 -10.18 -14.28 3.01
CA HIS A 242 -11.20 -14.85 2.14
C HIS A 242 -10.61 -16.00 1.30
N ASN A 243 -11.31 -17.15 1.25
CA ASN A 243 -10.83 -18.36 0.55
C ASN A 243 -10.36 -18.12 -0.90
N GLY A 244 -10.99 -17.18 -1.63
CA GLY A 244 -10.58 -16.79 -2.98
C GLY A 244 -9.15 -16.25 -3.05
N MET A 245 -8.68 -15.48 -2.06
CA MET A 245 -7.32 -14.93 -2.01
C MET A 245 -6.27 -16.05 -2.01
N ARG A 246 -6.49 -17.10 -1.21
CA ARG A 246 -5.60 -18.27 -1.12
C ARG A 246 -5.56 -19.07 -2.42
N GLU A 247 -6.71 -19.26 -3.07
CA GLU A 247 -6.78 -19.91 -4.38
C GLU A 247 -6.05 -19.09 -5.45
N SER A 248 -6.16 -17.75 -5.39
CA SER A 248 -5.46 -16.81 -6.28
C SER A 248 -3.94 -16.93 -6.17
N LEU A 249 -3.42 -16.82 -4.94
CA LEU A 249 -1.99 -16.92 -4.67
C LEU A 249 -1.45 -18.32 -4.96
N SER A 250 -2.22 -19.37 -4.66
CA SER A 250 -1.86 -20.74 -5.05
C SER A 250 -1.82 -20.90 -6.57
N SER A 251 -2.67 -20.19 -7.31
CA SER A 251 -2.66 -20.17 -8.78
C SER A 251 -1.46 -19.43 -9.37
N LEU A 252 -0.66 -18.69 -8.57
CA LEU A 252 0.61 -18.08 -8.99
C LEU A 252 1.76 -19.10 -9.09
N LEU A 253 1.65 -20.23 -8.39
CA LEU A 253 2.68 -21.25 -8.32
C LEU A 253 2.73 -22.11 -9.60
N LEU A 254 3.92 -22.62 -9.90
CA LEU A 254 4.16 -23.66 -10.89
C LEU A 254 3.62 -25.01 -10.38
N SER A 255 3.53 -25.99 -11.28
CA SER A 255 3.04 -27.34 -10.94
C SER A 255 3.89 -28.11 -9.92
N ASP A 256 5.12 -27.65 -9.67
CA ASP A 256 6.04 -28.17 -8.65
C ASP A 256 5.97 -27.38 -7.32
N GLY A 257 5.07 -26.39 -7.22
CA GLY A 257 4.87 -25.56 -6.04
C GLY A 257 5.79 -24.35 -5.94
N ARG A 258 6.69 -24.10 -6.90
CA ARG A 258 7.61 -22.94 -6.86
C ARG A 258 7.03 -21.70 -7.55
N LEU A 259 7.57 -20.54 -7.21
CA LEU A 259 7.35 -19.30 -7.98
C LEU A 259 8.17 -19.34 -9.28
N GLN A 260 7.70 -18.62 -10.30
CA GLN A 260 8.46 -18.39 -11.53
C GLN A 260 9.55 -17.35 -11.26
N ASN A 261 10.66 -17.39 -12.01
CA ASN A 261 11.69 -16.35 -11.95
C ASN A 261 11.25 -15.09 -12.71
N ILE A 262 10.41 -14.31 -12.04
CA ILE A 262 9.93 -12.97 -12.41
C ILE A 262 9.68 -12.20 -11.10
N ASP A 263 9.79 -10.88 -11.13
CA ASP A 263 9.44 -10.07 -9.96
C ASP A 263 7.92 -10.05 -9.76
N TYR A 264 7.45 -10.14 -8.51
CA TYR A 264 6.03 -10.02 -8.15
C TYR A 264 5.79 -8.84 -7.22
N TRP A 265 4.62 -8.22 -7.37
CA TRP A 265 4.09 -7.19 -6.47
C TRP A 265 2.68 -7.58 -6.03
N ILE A 266 2.52 -7.94 -4.76
CA ILE A 266 1.27 -8.44 -4.21
C ILE A 266 0.70 -7.40 -3.25
N LYS A 267 -0.40 -6.74 -3.63
CA LYS A 267 -1.08 -5.75 -2.81
C LYS A 267 -2.08 -6.46 -1.90
N MET A 268 -1.90 -6.37 -0.58
CA MET A 268 -2.75 -7.03 0.42
C MET A 268 -3.01 -6.11 1.61
N GLY A 269 -4.28 -5.72 1.80
CA GLY A 269 -4.67 -4.80 2.87
C GLY A 269 -4.03 -3.43 2.70
N SER A 270 -3.10 -3.07 3.59
CA SER A 270 -2.34 -1.82 3.63
C SER A 270 -0.84 -1.98 3.30
N VAL A 271 -0.40 -3.20 2.94
CA VAL A 271 1.01 -3.52 2.68
C VAL A 271 1.16 -4.16 1.28
N ASP A 272 2.09 -3.63 0.49
CA ASP A 272 2.60 -4.24 -0.73
C ASP A 272 3.75 -5.21 -0.40
N ILE A 273 3.67 -6.43 -0.92
CA ILE A 273 4.72 -7.46 -0.78
C ILE A 273 5.47 -7.56 -2.12
N GLY A 274 6.74 -7.15 -2.13
CA GLY A 274 7.63 -7.24 -3.28
C GLY A 274 8.46 -8.52 -3.23
N ILE A 275 8.30 -9.40 -4.22
CA ILE A 275 9.13 -10.61 -4.39
C ILE A 275 10.04 -10.34 -5.59
N LEU A 276 11.23 -9.80 -5.33
CA LEU A 276 12.13 -9.32 -6.37
C LEU A 276 13.20 -10.37 -6.66
N SER A 277 12.85 -11.33 -7.53
CA SER A 277 13.73 -12.41 -7.96
C SER A 277 14.97 -11.89 -8.70
N SER A 278 14.85 -10.76 -9.38
CA SER A 278 15.95 -10.07 -10.06
C SER A 278 17.03 -9.51 -9.11
N HIS A 279 16.67 -9.28 -7.84
CA HIS A 279 17.54 -8.68 -6.82
C HIS A 279 17.78 -9.60 -5.61
N ASN A 280 17.22 -10.81 -5.59
CA ASN A 280 17.14 -11.70 -4.41
C ASN A 280 16.63 -10.95 -3.15
N ARG A 281 15.61 -10.11 -3.33
CA ARG A 281 15.10 -9.20 -2.30
C ARG A 281 13.62 -9.47 -2.03
N LEU A 282 13.26 -9.52 -0.75
CA LEU A 282 11.89 -9.60 -0.25
C LEU A 282 11.55 -8.27 0.44
N GLU A 283 10.48 -7.63 -0.01
CA GLU A 283 10.03 -6.34 0.50
C GLU A 283 8.63 -6.43 1.12
N PHE A 284 8.41 -5.72 2.22
CA PHE A 284 7.10 -5.39 2.78
C PHE A 284 7.02 -3.88 2.97
N LYS A 285 6.16 -3.19 2.23
CA LYS A 285 6.09 -1.72 2.25
C LYS A 285 4.67 -1.23 2.35
N GLN A 286 4.43 -0.13 3.07
CA GLN A 286 3.13 0.54 3.06
C GLN A 286 2.65 0.88 1.64
N ILE A 287 1.37 0.64 1.36
CA ILE A 287 0.75 1.08 0.11
C ILE A 287 0.73 2.62 0.07
N THR A 288 1.47 3.19 -0.88
CA THR A 288 1.38 4.60 -1.25
C THR A 288 0.23 4.80 -2.23
N GLU A 289 -0.94 5.23 -1.72
CA GLU A 289 -1.99 5.78 -2.58
C GLU A 289 -1.67 7.23 -2.94
N LEU A 290 -1.88 7.61 -4.20
CA LEU A 290 -1.48 8.92 -4.76
C LEU A 290 -2.11 10.14 -4.06
N ASP A 291 -3.24 9.96 -3.36
CA ASP A 291 -4.00 11.00 -2.66
C ASP A 291 -4.44 10.55 -1.24
N GLY A 292 -3.86 9.47 -0.71
CA GLY A 292 -4.24 8.89 0.58
C GLY A 292 -3.51 9.53 1.76
N TRP A 293 -4.18 9.64 2.90
CA TRP A 293 -3.46 9.83 4.18
C TRP A 293 -2.66 8.56 4.45
N LEU A 294 -1.33 8.64 4.41
CA LEU A 294 -0.47 7.58 4.89
C LEU A 294 -0.78 7.34 6.37
N GLY A 295 -1.18 6.12 6.72
CA GLY A 295 -1.36 5.72 8.11
C GLY A 295 -0.01 5.57 8.79
N VAL A 296 0.05 5.72 10.10
CA VAL A 296 1.23 5.29 10.86
C VAL A 296 1.46 3.77 10.69
N ALA A 297 2.72 3.35 10.70
CA ALA A 297 3.13 1.97 10.43
C ALA A 297 2.39 0.89 11.24
N GLU A 298 2.06 1.22 12.48
CA GLU A 298 1.30 0.41 13.44
C GLU A 298 -0.08 -0.02 12.94
N ASN A 299 -0.72 0.83 12.12
CA ASN A 299 -2.01 0.57 11.47
C ASN A 299 -1.84 -0.15 10.12
N CYS A 300 -0.61 -0.25 9.61
CA CYS A 300 -0.28 -0.84 8.32
C CYS A 300 0.19 -2.28 8.49
N ARG A 301 -0.69 -3.11 9.09
CA ARG A 301 -0.38 -4.48 9.48
C ARG A 301 -0.51 -5.46 8.32
N PHE A 302 0.51 -6.29 8.10
CA PHE A 302 0.37 -7.49 7.27
C PHE A 302 0.29 -8.76 8.15
N GLU A 303 -0.56 -9.69 7.73
CA GLU A 303 -0.67 -11.01 8.34
C GLU A 303 -0.16 -12.09 7.37
N LEU A 304 0.96 -12.71 7.73
CA LEU A 304 1.60 -13.74 6.90
C LEU A 304 0.70 -14.97 6.66
N ILE A 305 -0.30 -15.19 7.51
CA ILE A 305 -1.26 -16.28 7.35
C ILE A 305 -2.10 -16.16 6.06
N SER A 306 -2.39 -14.92 5.64
CA SER A 306 -3.23 -14.57 4.48
C SER A 306 -2.65 -14.98 3.14
N LEU A 307 -1.31 -15.15 3.05
CA LEU A 307 -0.68 -15.74 1.87
C LEU A 307 -1.12 -17.20 1.61
N GLY A 308 -1.60 -17.90 2.64
CA GLY A 308 -1.88 -19.33 2.58
C GLY A 308 -0.61 -20.20 2.60
N LYS A 309 -0.77 -21.47 3.01
CA LYS A 309 0.37 -22.39 3.20
C LYS A 309 1.20 -22.63 1.91
N PRO A 310 0.61 -22.86 0.71
CA PRO A 310 1.39 -23.12 -0.49
C PRO A 310 2.30 -21.95 -0.86
N MET A 311 1.77 -20.72 -0.84
CA MET A 311 2.52 -19.52 -1.18
C MET A 311 3.65 -19.25 -0.18
N ARG A 312 3.42 -19.44 1.13
CA ARG A 312 4.50 -19.33 2.14
C ARG A 312 5.63 -20.32 1.89
N VAL A 313 5.31 -21.59 1.60
CA VAL A 313 6.33 -22.60 1.30
C VAL A 313 7.12 -22.22 0.05
N ALA A 314 6.45 -21.72 -0.99
CA ALA A 314 7.12 -21.25 -2.21
C ALA A 314 8.03 -20.03 -1.93
N LEU A 315 7.53 -19.04 -1.18
CA LEU A 315 8.24 -17.82 -0.81
C LEU A 315 9.51 -18.14 -0.02
N PHE A 316 9.41 -18.91 1.07
CA PHE A 316 10.55 -19.24 1.92
C PHE A 316 11.46 -20.34 1.35
N SER A 317 11.12 -20.94 0.20
CA SER A 317 12.06 -21.75 -0.58
C SER A 317 13.01 -20.91 -1.45
N TRP A 318 12.79 -19.59 -1.53
CA TRP A 318 13.61 -18.69 -2.32
C TRP A 318 14.85 -18.21 -1.53
N PRO A 319 16.06 -18.23 -2.12
CA PRO A 319 17.28 -17.76 -1.46
C PRO A 319 17.37 -16.22 -1.47
N PHE A 320 16.49 -15.54 -0.72
CA PHE A 320 16.59 -14.09 -0.54
C PHE A 320 17.84 -13.72 0.25
N ALA A 321 18.62 -12.78 -0.28
CA ALA A 321 19.78 -12.20 0.38
C ALA A 321 19.43 -10.91 1.13
N VAL A 322 18.32 -10.26 0.77
CA VAL A 322 17.85 -9.00 1.36
C VAL A 322 16.41 -9.14 1.84
N LEU A 323 16.16 -8.78 3.10
CA LEU A 323 14.84 -8.49 3.63
C LEU A 323 14.74 -6.99 3.87
N HIS A 324 13.68 -6.37 3.37
CA HIS A 324 13.40 -4.95 3.57
C HIS A 324 11.96 -4.76 4.02
N MET A 325 11.75 -3.95 5.05
CA MET A 325 10.45 -3.64 5.62
C MET A 325 10.37 -2.14 5.90
N GLU A 326 9.35 -1.47 5.36
CA GLU A 326 9.21 -0.01 5.42
C GLU A 326 7.77 0.41 5.77
N SER A 327 7.63 1.26 6.80
CA SER A 327 6.37 1.90 7.23
C SER A 327 5.22 0.91 7.49
N CYS A 328 5.52 -0.28 8.02
CA CYS A 328 4.55 -1.37 8.18
C CYS A 328 4.62 -2.05 9.56
N SER A 329 3.66 -2.93 9.84
CA SER A 329 3.65 -3.69 11.08
C SER A 329 3.27 -5.16 10.91
N THR A 330 3.67 -5.98 11.90
CA THR A 330 3.31 -7.40 11.97
C THR A 330 3.41 -7.91 13.41
N TYR A 331 3.12 -9.18 13.65
CA TYR A 331 3.33 -9.80 14.97
C TYR A 331 4.77 -10.31 15.12
N VAL A 332 5.29 -10.33 16.35
CA VAL A 332 6.63 -10.87 16.69
C VAL A 332 6.86 -12.23 16.03
N ASP A 333 5.94 -13.18 16.24
CA ASP A 333 6.04 -14.54 15.72
C ASP A 333 6.10 -14.60 14.19
N ALA A 334 5.44 -13.66 13.50
CA ALA A 334 5.44 -13.62 12.05
C ALA A 334 6.78 -13.12 11.49
N LEU A 335 7.36 -12.09 12.10
CA LEU A 335 8.69 -11.60 11.74
C LEU A 335 9.77 -12.63 12.09
N LEU A 336 9.71 -13.22 13.29
CA LEU A 336 10.65 -14.26 13.72
C LEU A 336 10.61 -15.46 12.78
N TYR A 337 9.41 -15.89 12.35
CA TYR A 337 9.26 -16.97 11.37
C TYR A 337 9.82 -16.61 9.99
N ILE A 338 9.68 -15.36 9.51
CA ILE A 338 10.31 -14.89 8.26
C ILE A 338 11.83 -14.97 8.38
N LEU A 339 12.39 -14.42 9.45
CA LEU A 339 13.82 -14.38 9.72
C LEU A 339 14.41 -15.80 9.80
N GLN A 340 13.85 -16.67 10.65
CA GLN A 340 14.29 -18.07 10.80
C GLN A 340 14.17 -18.87 9.50
N SER A 341 13.10 -18.67 8.72
CA SER A 341 12.90 -19.38 7.44
C SER A 341 13.89 -18.98 6.35
N LEU A 342 14.59 -17.84 6.51
CA LEU A 342 15.52 -17.28 5.52
C LEU A 342 16.96 -17.13 6.07
N ALA A 343 17.23 -17.57 7.31
CA ALA A 343 18.49 -17.32 8.03
C ALA A 343 19.75 -17.76 7.27
N ASP A 344 19.71 -18.92 6.61
CA ASP A 344 20.82 -19.43 5.80
C ASP A 344 21.23 -18.47 4.66
N ASN A 345 20.28 -17.68 4.13
CA ASN A 345 20.44 -16.88 2.91
C ASN A 345 20.56 -15.38 3.16
N LEU A 346 19.87 -14.83 4.17
CA LEU A 346 19.84 -13.38 4.43
C LEU A 346 21.22 -12.83 4.80
N ARG A 347 21.59 -11.72 4.16
CA ARG A 347 22.82 -10.95 4.41
C ARG A 347 22.53 -9.48 4.69
N VAL A 348 21.39 -8.96 4.28
CA VAL A 348 20.93 -7.60 4.57
C VAL A 348 19.53 -7.67 5.16
N VAL A 349 19.35 -7.01 6.30
CA VAL A 349 18.03 -6.79 6.92
C VAL A 349 17.87 -5.30 7.14
N GLU A 350 16.81 -4.73 6.58
CA GLU A 350 16.43 -3.32 6.69
C GLU A 350 15.03 -3.24 7.29
N LEU A 351 14.90 -2.77 8.53
CA LEU A 351 13.62 -2.52 9.21
C LEU A 351 13.54 -1.01 9.49
N ILE A 352 12.69 -0.31 8.73
CA ILE A 352 12.56 1.16 8.73
C ILE A 352 11.10 1.53 9.01
N GLU A 353 10.83 2.31 10.05
CA GLU A 353 9.48 2.61 10.53
C GLU A 353 8.65 1.32 10.75
N VAL A 354 9.24 0.28 11.36
CA VAL A 354 8.58 -1.03 11.55
C VAL A 354 8.10 -1.21 12.98
N ALA A 355 6.80 -1.42 13.15
CA ALA A 355 6.17 -1.69 14.43
C ALA A 355 5.80 -3.17 14.61
N VAL A 356 6.23 -3.80 15.71
CA VAL A 356 6.07 -5.25 15.94
C VAL A 356 5.20 -5.52 17.16
N TRP A 357 4.10 -6.24 16.96
CA TRP A 357 3.07 -6.50 17.96
C TRP A 357 3.31 -7.78 18.76
N GLY A 358 3.40 -7.65 20.09
CA GLY A 358 3.37 -8.74 21.07
C GLY A 358 2.00 -8.93 21.75
N GLU A 359 1.83 -10.03 22.48
CA GLU A 359 0.53 -10.38 23.12
C GLU A 359 0.39 -10.00 24.60
N GLN A 360 1.48 -9.88 25.36
CA GLN A 360 1.44 -9.71 26.83
C GLN A 360 2.52 -8.76 27.34
N ASN A 361 3.77 -9.03 26.97
CA ASN A 361 4.94 -8.19 27.24
C ASN A 361 5.60 -7.92 25.87
N PRO A 362 5.86 -6.65 25.47
CA PRO A 362 6.65 -6.39 24.27
C PRO A 362 8.05 -7.02 24.38
N GLY A 363 8.58 -7.15 25.60
CA GLY A 363 9.98 -7.42 25.83
C GLY A 363 10.45 -8.80 25.37
N ASP A 364 9.83 -9.84 25.92
CA ASP A 364 10.24 -11.24 25.68
C ASP A 364 10.23 -11.61 24.18
N GLY A 365 9.34 -10.99 23.41
CA GLY A 365 9.24 -11.17 21.97
C GLY A 365 10.33 -10.42 21.17
N ILE A 366 10.65 -9.19 21.56
CA ILE A 366 11.70 -8.39 20.93
C ILE A 366 13.09 -8.95 21.24
N ASP A 367 13.35 -9.38 22.48
CA ASP A 367 14.62 -10.03 22.84
C ASP A 367 14.87 -11.29 22.01
N SER A 368 13.81 -12.04 21.70
CA SER A 368 13.85 -13.22 20.81
C SER A 368 14.19 -12.85 19.36
N LEU A 369 13.64 -11.74 18.85
CA LEU A 369 13.95 -11.21 17.52
C LEU A 369 15.39 -10.69 17.42
N LEU A 370 15.84 -9.89 18.38
CA LEU A 370 17.20 -9.35 18.44
C LEU A 370 18.23 -10.48 18.58
N SER A 371 17.94 -11.50 19.39
CA SER A 371 18.79 -12.69 19.52
C SER A 371 18.87 -13.47 18.21
N CYS A 372 17.76 -13.65 17.49
CA CYS A 372 17.76 -14.31 16.18
C CYS A 372 18.63 -13.55 15.15
N LEU A 373 18.52 -12.22 15.09
CA LEU A 373 19.37 -11.37 14.24
C LEU A 373 20.86 -11.45 14.62
N ARG A 374 21.18 -11.67 15.90
CA ARG A 374 22.55 -11.74 16.43
C ARG A 374 23.21 -13.10 16.22
N ASP A 375 22.48 -14.16 16.57
CA ASP A 375 23.03 -15.49 16.85
C ASP A 375 22.74 -16.50 15.73
N ASP A 376 21.56 -16.42 15.10
CA ASP A 376 21.12 -17.37 14.06
C ASP A 376 21.51 -16.93 12.64
N MET A 377 21.92 -15.68 12.45
CA MET A 377 22.16 -15.07 11.13
C MET A 377 23.61 -14.66 10.87
N GLN A 378 23.98 -14.59 9.59
CA GLN A 378 25.28 -14.14 9.10
C GLN A 378 25.13 -12.88 8.24
N LEU A 379 24.82 -11.75 8.91
CA LEU A 379 24.52 -10.48 8.29
C LEU A 379 25.78 -9.67 7.92
N GLN A 380 25.68 -8.99 6.79
CA GLN A 380 26.63 -8.01 6.28
C GLN A 380 26.17 -6.57 6.59
N THR A 381 24.86 -6.35 6.61
CA THR A 381 24.24 -5.07 6.98
C THR A 381 22.98 -5.33 7.80
N LEU A 382 22.82 -4.58 8.88
CA LEU A 382 21.56 -4.45 9.61
C LEU A 382 21.22 -2.97 9.75
N VAL A 383 20.00 -2.60 9.38
CA VAL A 383 19.43 -1.26 9.62
C VAL A 383 18.18 -1.43 10.48
N LEU A 384 18.15 -0.73 11.60
CA LEU A 384 16.99 -0.59 12.49
C LEU A 384 16.73 0.91 12.67
N ASP A 385 15.70 1.42 12.03
CA ASP A 385 15.31 2.82 12.08
C ASP A 385 13.81 2.94 12.41
N GLU A 386 13.46 3.79 13.38
CA GLU A 386 12.12 3.84 14.00
C GLU A 386 11.51 2.45 14.26
N PHE A 387 12.34 1.51 14.75
CA PHE A 387 11.95 0.12 15.02
C PHE A 387 11.29 0.04 16.40
N ARG A 388 10.02 -0.38 16.44
CA ARG A 388 9.13 -0.18 17.59
C ARG A 388 8.46 -1.45 18.08
N ALA A 389 8.33 -1.57 19.40
CA ALA A 389 7.63 -2.66 20.05
C ALA A 389 6.22 -2.22 20.49
N MET A 390 5.21 -2.97 20.05
CA MET A 390 3.79 -2.71 20.35
C MET A 390 3.23 -3.79 21.28
N ASN A 391 2.32 -3.38 22.17
CA ASN A 391 1.53 -4.28 23.01
C ASN A 391 0.05 -3.87 22.93
N LYS A 392 -0.85 -4.84 23.06
CA LYS A 392 -2.30 -4.61 23.11
C LYS A 392 -2.72 -3.74 24.31
N ASP A 393 -1.91 -3.73 25.38
CA ASP A 393 -2.17 -3.01 26.63
C ASP A 393 -1.56 -1.59 26.68
N TYR A 394 -0.76 -1.16 25.71
CA TYR A 394 -0.33 0.25 25.65
C TYR A 394 -1.50 1.13 25.18
N SER A 395 -1.93 2.04 26.05
CA SER A 395 -2.94 3.05 25.74
C SER A 395 -2.38 4.28 25.00
N GLY A 396 -1.19 4.17 24.40
CA GLY A 396 -0.52 5.23 23.65
C GLY A 396 -0.26 4.81 22.21
N ASP A 397 -0.58 5.69 21.27
CA ASP A 397 -0.56 5.46 19.82
C ASP A 397 0.86 5.49 19.19
N THR A 398 1.89 5.04 19.91
CA THR A 398 3.30 5.13 19.45
C THR A 398 4.16 3.90 19.73
N GLY A 399 3.85 3.09 20.76
CA GLY A 399 4.68 1.94 21.16
C GLY A 399 5.88 2.30 22.04
N ILE A 400 6.89 1.43 22.05
CA ILE A 400 8.22 1.67 22.63
C ILE A 400 9.23 1.73 21.49
N ASP A 401 9.98 2.82 21.39
CA ASP A 401 11.16 2.90 20.52
C ASP A 401 12.27 1.94 20.97
N VAL A 402 12.54 0.91 20.16
CA VAL A 402 13.61 -0.06 20.42
C VAL A 402 14.93 0.42 19.84
N ALA A 403 14.93 0.95 18.61
CA ALA A 403 16.12 1.48 17.94
C ALA A 403 15.75 2.60 16.94
N ILE A 404 16.52 3.68 16.94
CA ILE A 404 16.29 4.89 16.11
C ILE A 404 17.57 5.26 15.34
N GLY A 405 17.48 5.38 14.01
CA GLY A 405 18.60 5.81 13.16
C GLY A 405 19.82 4.89 13.16
N ARG A 406 19.66 3.60 13.52
CA ARG A 406 20.78 2.67 13.74
C ARG A 406 21.12 1.87 12.49
N SER A 407 22.39 1.85 12.12
CA SER A 407 22.90 1.03 11.02
C SER A 407 24.29 0.47 11.33
N TRP A 408 24.47 -0.83 11.11
CA TRP A 408 25.75 -1.52 11.33
C TRP A 408 26.15 -2.34 10.11
N HIS A 409 27.46 -2.39 9.87
CA HIS A 409 28.06 -3.11 8.76
C HIS A 409 29.10 -4.12 9.26
N GLY A 410 28.96 -5.36 8.82
CA GLY A 410 29.77 -6.50 9.23
C GLY A 410 29.28 -7.17 10.52
N GLN A 411 29.25 -8.50 10.53
CA GLN A 411 28.76 -9.35 11.64
C GLN A 411 29.30 -8.92 13.01
N ALA A 412 30.59 -8.58 13.12
CA ALA A 412 31.20 -8.22 14.40
C ALA A 412 30.61 -6.93 15.00
N GLN A 413 30.27 -5.94 14.17
CA GLN A 413 29.63 -4.70 14.62
C GLN A 413 28.16 -4.97 14.96
N ILE A 414 27.45 -5.69 14.09
CA ILE A 414 26.05 -6.10 14.26
C ILE A 414 25.86 -6.85 15.60
N CYS A 415 26.68 -7.87 15.88
CA CYS A 415 26.55 -8.65 17.11
C CYS A 415 26.86 -7.85 18.38
N GLN A 416 27.79 -6.89 18.31
CA GLN A 416 28.08 -6.01 19.45
C GLN A 416 26.95 -5.01 19.69
N GLY A 417 26.38 -4.42 18.62
CA GLY A 417 25.25 -3.50 18.72
C GLY A 417 24.01 -4.18 19.29
N LEU A 418 23.64 -5.34 18.75
CA LEU A 418 22.51 -6.14 19.24
C LEU A 418 22.68 -6.57 20.71
N SER A 419 23.89 -6.90 21.16
CA SER A 419 24.13 -7.20 22.57
C SER A 419 23.92 -5.99 23.49
N VAL A 420 24.17 -4.75 23.06
CA VAL A 420 23.83 -3.56 23.88
C VAL A 420 22.33 -3.46 24.12
N PHE A 421 21.48 -3.76 23.13
CA PHE A 421 20.03 -3.81 23.32
C PHE A 421 19.62 -4.96 24.25
N ILE A 422 20.12 -6.17 24.00
CA ILE A 422 19.74 -7.36 24.78
C ILE A 422 20.21 -7.27 26.25
N ASP A 423 21.40 -6.72 26.50
CA ASP A 423 21.93 -6.49 27.86
C ASP A 423 21.19 -5.35 28.58
N PHE A 424 20.60 -4.40 27.83
CA PHE A 424 19.69 -3.42 28.40
C PHE A 424 18.29 -4.00 28.64
N GLY A 425 17.83 -4.91 27.80
CA GLY A 425 16.43 -5.31 27.72
C GLY A 425 15.57 -4.25 27.04
N THR A 426 14.27 -4.48 27.00
CA THR A 426 13.35 -3.77 26.09
C THR A 426 12.77 -2.47 26.63
N ASP A 427 13.48 -1.87 27.58
CA ASP A 427 13.26 -0.50 28.05
C ASP A 427 13.88 0.45 27.01
N SER A 428 13.13 1.47 26.54
CA SER A 428 13.67 2.42 25.53
C SER A 428 14.79 3.28 26.11
N TRP A 429 16.04 2.93 25.81
CA TRP A 429 17.21 3.78 26.09
C TRP A 429 17.63 4.64 24.90
N ASP A 430 17.23 4.20 23.69
CA ASP A 430 17.55 4.84 22.42
C ASP A 430 16.54 5.96 22.06
N GLY A 431 15.27 5.78 22.43
CA GLY A 431 14.25 6.82 22.46
C GLY A 431 14.13 7.51 23.82
N ASP A 432 13.16 8.42 23.95
CA ASP A 432 12.90 9.20 25.17
C ASP A 432 11.59 8.79 25.91
N ASP A 433 10.77 7.90 25.34
CA ASP A 433 9.46 7.46 25.86
C ASP A 433 9.48 7.13 27.37
N LEU A 434 10.49 6.37 27.80
CA LEU A 434 10.60 5.88 29.17
C LEU A 434 11.11 6.95 30.13
N ASP A 435 11.94 7.89 29.64
CA ASP A 435 12.32 9.07 30.43
C ASP A 435 11.08 9.95 30.67
N ASP A 436 10.28 10.22 29.64
CA ASP A 436 9.03 10.98 29.76
C ASP A 436 8.00 10.27 30.65
N TYR A 437 7.85 8.94 30.56
CA TYR A 437 6.96 8.17 31.44
C TYR A 437 7.40 8.23 32.91
N LEU A 438 8.70 8.05 33.19
CA LEU A 438 9.23 8.12 34.55
C LEU A 438 9.19 9.54 35.11
N LEU A 439 9.47 10.56 34.29
CA LEU A 439 9.38 11.97 34.66
C LEU A 439 7.92 12.39 34.92
N TYR A 440 6.97 11.96 34.09
CA TYR A 440 5.54 12.13 34.33
C TYR A 440 5.09 11.40 35.60
N GLY A 441 5.59 10.18 35.84
CA GLY A 441 5.34 9.42 37.06
C GLY A 441 5.90 10.05 38.34
N LEU A 442 6.83 11.00 38.22
CA LEU A 442 7.32 11.87 39.29
C LEU A 442 6.47 13.16 39.39
N HIS A 443 6.25 13.87 38.28
CA HIS A 443 5.52 15.14 38.27
C HIS A 443 4.02 15.02 38.56
N SER A 444 3.34 13.99 38.02
CA SER A 444 1.95 13.67 38.35
C SER A 444 1.76 13.49 39.86
N LYS A 445 2.78 12.97 40.57
CA LYS A 445 2.77 12.86 42.03
C LYS A 445 3.08 14.16 42.77
N GLU A 446 3.90 15.05 42.20
CA GLU A 446 4.06 16.41 42.71
C GLU A 446 2.79 17.27 42.52
N GLU A 447 1.92 16.90 41.57
CA GLU A 447 0.59 17.48 41.41
C GLU A 447 -0.48 16.80 42.28
N GLU A 448 -0.44 15.46 42.46
CA GLU A 448 -1.21 14.77 43.52
C GLU A 448 -0.90 15.42 44.88
N GLU A 449 0.37 15.66 45.24
CA GLU A 449 0.77 16.37 46.48
C GLU A 449 0.16 17.78 46.64
N ARG A 450 -0.31 18.41 45.56
CA ARG A 450 -1.04 19.69 45.61
C ARG A 450 -2.54 19.50 45.82
N PHE A 451 -3.15 18.48 45.22
CA PHE A 451 -4.57 18.15 45.39
C PHE A 451 -4.86 17.40 46.70
N GLN A 452 -4.02 16.44 47.09
CA GLN A 452 -4.14 15.62 48.31
C GLN A 452 -4.01 16.43 49.61
N LYS A 453 -3.60 17.71 49.58
CA LYS A 453 -3.66 18.59 50.77
C LYS A 453 -5.05 18.73 51.39
N ARG A 454 -6.12 18.39 50.65
CA ARG A 454 -7.48 18.24 51.19
C ARG A 454 -7.66 16.93 51.95
N ASP A 455 -7.28 15.82 51.33
CA ASP A 455 -7.41 14.48 51.90
C ASP A 455 -6.47 14.26 53.09
N ASP A 456 -5.23 14.77 53.06
CA ASP A 456 -4.31 14.78 54.21
C ASP A 456 -4.93 15.52 55.41
N LEU A 457 -5.80 16.52 55.17
CA LEU A 457 -6.53 17.23 56.23
C LEU A 457 -7.71 16.41 56.79
N GLU A 458 -8.32 15.53 56.00
CA GLU A 458 -9.36 14.59 56.45
C GLU A 458 -8.78 13.33 57.09
N ALA A 459 -7.73 12.75 56.52
CA ALA A 459 -6.97 11.66 57.12
C ALA A 459 -6.48 12.06 58.52
N LYS A 460 -5.94 13.27 58.67
CA LYS A 460 -5.52 13.84 59.98
C LYS A 460 -6.67 14.17 60.94
N ARG A 461 -7.93 14.11 60.49
CA ARG A 461 -9.14 14.20 61.34
C ARG A 461 -9.70 12.83 61.76
N TRP A 462 -9.46 11.78 60.99
CA TRP A 462 -10.11 10.46 61.18
C TRP A 462 -9.14 9.31 61.49
N MET A 463 -7.84 9.45 61.23
CA MET A 463 -6.80 8.52 61.67
C MET A 463 -6.25 8.92 63.04
N GLU A 464 -5.81 7.94 63.84
CA GLU A 464 -5.00 8.25 65.01
C GLU A 464 -3.60 8.75 64.61
N LEU A 465 -3.00 9.61 65.43
CA LEU A 465 -1.75 10.32 65.13
C LEU A 465 -0.63 9.38 64.65
N ASN A 466 -0.49 8.21 65.26
CA ASN A 466 0.53 7.23 64.89
C ASN A 466 0.30 6.63 63.50
N GLN A 467 -0.96 6.36 63.13
CA GLN A 467 -1.33 5.83 61.81
C GLN A 467 -1.10 6.86 60.70
N TYR A 468 -1.38 8.14 60.97
CA TYR A 468 -1.08 9.23 60.05
C TYR A 468 0.45 9.37 59.82
N LEU A 469 1.25 9.29 60.89
CA LEU A 469 2.73 9.35 60.78
C LEU A 469 3.32 8.14 60.04
N GLU A 470 2.75 6.94 60.22
CA GLU A 470 3.12 5.75 59.44
C GLU A 470 2.79 5.90 57.96
N HIS A 471 1.60 6.43 57.62
CA HIS A 471 1.19 6.71 56.24
C HIS A 471 2.08 7.77 55.57
N GLU A 472 2.44 8.83 56.28
CA GLU A 472 3.36 9.88 55.80
C GLU A 472 4.78 9.31 55.55
N ALA A 473 5.31 8.50 56.46
CA ALA A 473 6.62 7.86 56.29
C ALA A 473 6.66 6.79 55.19
N ASP A 474 5.55 6.09 54.95
CA ASP A 474 5.38 5.12 53.86
C ASP A 474 5.28 5.83 52.49
N ARG A 475 4.57 6.96 52.42
CA ARG A 475 4.53 7.84 51.23
C ARG A 475 5.93 8.35 50.85
N ASP A 476 6.65 8.94 51.81
CA ASP A 476 7.96 9.53 51.57
C ASP A 476 8.98 8.46 51.15
N ARG A 477 8.89 7.25 51.71
CA ARG A 477 9.69 6.08 51.30
C ARG A 477 9.45 5.70 49.84
N ARG A 478 8.19 5.56 49.41
CA ARG A 478 7.85 5.25 48.01
C ARG A 478 8.33 6.33 47.04
N LYS A 479 8.39 7.59 47.47
CA LYS A 479 8.92 8.70 46.68
C LYS A 479 10.44 8.57 46.48
N GLU A 480 11.18 8.32 47.56
CA GLU A 480 12.63 8.09 47.47
C GLU A 480 12.96 6.82 46.68
N GLU A 481 12.21 5.72 46.84
CA GLU A 481 12.36 4.49 46.07
C GLU A 481 12.30 4.74 44.55
N ARG A 482 11.30 5.50 44.07
CA ARG A 482 11.20 5.90 42.64
C ARG A 482 12.33 6.81 42.18
N ILE A 483 12.75 7.76 43.01
CA ILE A 483 13.89 8.64 42.69
C ILE A 483 15.17 7.83 42.54
N GLN A 484 15.38 6.80 43.37
CA GLN A 484 16.52 5.89 43.27
C GLN A 484 16.41 4.95 42.07
N GLU A 485 15.21 4.49 41.73
CA GLU A 485 14.93 3.72 40.51
C GLU A 485 15.26 4.51 39.24
N PHE A 486 14.75 5.75 39.10
CA PHE A 486 15.05 6.64 37.99
C PHE A 486 16.55 6.95 37.87
N LYS A 487 17.25 7.19 38.99
CA LYS A 487 18.72 7.36 38.99
C LYS A 487 19.46 6.12 38.50
N LYS A 488 19.04 4.91 38.91
CA LYS A 488 19.65 3.66 38.43
C LYS A 488 19.40 3.45 36.94
N TYR A 489 18.17 3.67 36.48
CA TYR A 489 17.81 3.63 35.07
C TYR A 489 18.69 4.58 34.24
N ARG A 490 18.81 5.84 34.65
CA ARG A 490 19.67 6.81 33.95
C ARG A 490 21.14 6.39 33.88
N ILE A 491 21.73 5.90 34.97
CA ILE A 491 23.11 5.39 34.96
C ILE A 491 23.27 4.22 33.98
N LYS A 492 22.27 3.34 33.91
CA LYS A 492 22.24 2.23 32.94
C LYS A 492 22.12 2.78 31.49
N ARG A 493 21.23 3.76 31.24
CA ARG A 493 21.02 4.41 29.93
C ARG A 493 22.29 5.09 29.42
N ASP A 494 22.91 5.92 30.25
CA ASP A 494 24.18 6.61 29.94
C ASP A 494 25.29 5.58 29.57
N SER A 495 25.33 4.44 30.28
CA SER A 495 26.29 3.36 30.00
C SER A 495 26.00 2.61 28.70
N ALA A 496 24.73 2.38 28.35
CA ALA A 496 24.33 1.72 27.10
C ALA A 496 24.60 2.63 25.88
N GLN A 497 24.26 3.92 25.98
CA GLN A 497 24.57 4.91 24.95
C GLN A 497 26.08 5.03 24.70
N ALA A 498 26.89 5.04 25.76
CA ALA A 498 28.35 5.03 25.64
C ALA A 498 28.90 3.73 24.99
N ALA A 499 28.31 2.57 25.31
CA ALA A 499 28.66 1.30 24.69
C ALA A 499 28.30 1.28 23.19
N MET A 500 27.09 1.73 22.82
CA MET A 500 26.68 1.82 21.41
C MET A 500 27.58 2.76 20.60
N ALA A 501 27.87 3.94 21.11
CA ALA A 501 28.77 4.89 20.45
C ALA A 501 30.17 4.31 20.20
N ALA A 502 30.65 3.42 21.08
CA ALA A 502 31.91 2.70 20.88
C ALA A 502 31.80 1.62 19.78
N VAL A 503 30.67 0.93 19.66
CA VAL A 503 30.38 -0.02 18.58
C VAL A 503 30.27 0.68 17.22
N GLU A 504 29.58 1.81 17.15
CA GLU A 504 29.40 2.59 15.92
C GLU A 504 30.69 3.28 15.47
N ALA A 505 31.61 3.56 16.39
CA ALA A 505 32.96 4.04 16.08
C ALA A 505 33.90 2.94 15.53
N LEU A 506 33.50 1.65 15.56
CA LEU A 506 34.23 0.59 14.87
C LEU A 506 34.16 0.83 13.36
N LYS A 507 35.29 0.62 12.68
CA LYS A 507 35.33 0.68 11.21
C LYS A 507 34.75 -0.63 10.63
N PRO A 508 33.99 -0.55 9.52
CA PRO A 508 33.55 -1.72 8.74
C PRO A 508 34.73 -2.57 8.24
#